data_AF-A0A392TCN7-F1
#
_entry.id   AF-A0A392TCN7-F1
#
_cell.length_a   1.000
_cell.length_b   1.000
_cell.length_c   1.000
_cell.angle_alpha   90.00
_cell.angle_beta   90.00
_cell.angle_gamma   90.00
#
_symmetry.space_group_name_H-M   'P 1'
#
loop_
_entity.id
_entity.type
_entity.pdbx_description
1 polymer ?
#
loop_
_entity_poly.entity_id
_entity_poly.type
_entity_poly.pdbx_seq_one_letter_code
_entity_poly.pdbx_strand_id
1 'polypeptide(L)' 'MVRPVAQIRVLVFSWRLLQDRIPSRQNLLRRMVLTTPESAICAICGLSGESSVHLFISCPVVSPVWYSVSYWL' A
#
# COMPACT_ATOMS: atom_id res chain seq x y z
N MET A 1 -9.54 -15.75 27.92
CA MET A 1 -8.63 -14.88 27.15
C MET A 1 -8.92 -15.05 25.67
N VAL A 2 -9.60 -14.10 25.04
CA VAL A 2 -9.75 -14.10 23.58
C VAL A 2 -8.51 -13.42 23.01
N ARG A 3 -7.59 -14.17 22.41
CA ARG A 3 -6.59 -13.58 21.53
C ARG A 3 -7.36 -13.12 20.29
N PRO A 4 -7.37 -11.83 19.91
CA PRO A 4 -7.80 -11.47 18.57
C PRO A 4 -6.71 -12.03 17.66
N VAL A 5 -6.88 -13.27 17.19
CA VAL A 5 -5.96 -13.86 16.23
C VAL A 5 -6.27 -13.16 14.91
N ALA A 6 -5.62 -12.01 14.71
CA ALA A 6 -5.46 -11.48 13.37
C ALA A 6 -4.96 -12.64 12.52
N GLN A 7 -5.73 -12.97 11.47
CA GLN A 7 -5.42 -14.10 10.59
C GLN A 7 -3.97 -13.97 10.15
N ILE A 8 -3.19 -15.06 10.17
CA ILE A 8 -1.74 -15.05 9.85
C ILE A 8 -1.47 -14.29 8.54
N ARG A 9 -2.39 -14.40 7.57
CA ARG A 9 -2.34 -13.66 6.29
C ARG A 9 -2.30 -12.14 6.47
N VAL A 10 -3.09 -11.59 7.39
CA VAL A 10 -3.13 -10.16 7.72
C VAL A 10 -1.79 -9.74 8.34
N LEU A 11 -1.26 -10.52 9.29
CA LEU A 11 0.04 -10.22 9.90
C LEU A 11 1.19 -10.24 8.89
N VAL A 12 1.23 -11.27 8.03
CA VAL A 12 2.24 -11.38 6.97
C VAL A 12 2.10 -10.23 5.96
N PHE A 13 0.87 -9.87 5.61
CA PHE A 13 0.62 -8.73 4.74
C PHE A 13 1.10 -7.42 5.37
N SER A 14 0.71 -7.13 6.62
CA SER A 14 1.12 -5.92 7.33
C SER A 14 2.65 -5.83 7.47
N TRP A 15 3.31 -6.94 7.79
CA TRP A 15 4.78 -6.98 7.85
C TRP A 15 5.43 -6.66 6.49
N ARG A 16 4.93 -7.28 5.41
CA ARG A 16 5.41 -6.96 4.05
C ARG A 16 5.13 -5.52 3.68
N LEU A 17 3.99 -4.97 4.09
CA LEU A 17 3.58 -3.61 3.81
C LEU A 17 4.54 -2.60 4.47
N LEU A 18 4.82 -2.77 5.76
CA LEU A 18 5.71 -1.91 6.54
C LEU A 18 7.14 -1.89 5.99
N GLN A 19 7.56 -2.98 5.34
CA GLN A 19 8.88 -3.07 4.70
C GLN A 19 8.90 -2.63 3.24
N ASP A 20 7.77 -2.14 2.70
CA ASP A 20 7.59 -1.86 1.28
C ASP A 20 7.97 -3.07 0.40
N ARG A 21 7.52 -4.26 0.79
CA ARG A 21 7.76 -5.55 0.11
C ARG A 21 6.49 -6.16 -0.49
N ILE A 22 5.44 -5.36 -0.63
CA ILE A 22 4.22 -5.73 -1.37
C ILE A 22 4.44 -5.54 -2.88
N PRO A 23 3.61 -6.14 -3.75
CA PRO A 23 3.72 -5.96 -5.19
C PRO A 23 3.19 -4.60 -5.66
N SER A 24 3.68 -3.49 -5.09
CA SER A 24 3.42 -2.15 -5.62
C SER A 24 4.14 -1.96 -6.96
N ARG A 25 3.64 -1.08 -7.84
CA ARG A 25 4.26 -0.87 -9.16
C ARG A 25 5.72 -0.42 -9.07
N GLN A 26 6.12 0.38 -8.08
CA GLN A 26 7.54 0.69 -7.87
C GLN A 26 8.38 -0.53 -7.46
N ASN A 27 7.81 -1.47 -6.69
CA ASN A 27 8.48 -2.73 -6.37
C ASN A 27 8.59 -3.64 -7.60
N LEU A 28 7.57 -3.67 -8.45
CA LEU A 28 7.57 -4.43 -9.70
C LEU A 28 8.60 -3.87 -10.69
N LEU A 29 8.71 -2.53 -10.79
CA LEU A 29 9.75 -1.86 -11.58
C LEU A 29 11.15 -2.21 -11.06
N ARG A 30 11.39 -2.14 -9.75
CA ARG A 30 12.68 -2.54 -9.14
C ARG A 30 13.07 -4.00 -9.43
N ARG A 31 12.07 -4.87 -9.64
CA ARG A 31 12.26 -6.29 -9.96
C ARG A 31 12.27 -6.56 -11.46
N MET A 32 12.26 -5.52 -12.29
CA MET A 32 12.23 -5.62 -13.76
C MET A 32 11.00 -6.36 -14.31
N VAL A 33 9.92 -6.46 -13.53
CA VAL A 33 8.62 -6.99 -13.98
C VAL A 33 7.92 -5.94 -14.83
N LEU A 34 8.00 -4.68 -14.38
CA LEU A 34 7.64 -3.53 -15.18
C LEU A 34 8.90 -2.99 -15.85
N THR A 35 8.79 -2.61 -17.12
CA THR A 35 9.94 -2.25 -17.97
C THR A 35 10.15 -0.76 -18.09
N THR A 36 9.13 0.06 -17.81
CA THR A 36 9.22 1.52 -18.00
C THR A 36 8.92 2.29 -16.72
N PRO A 37 9.67 3.37 -16.41
CA PRO A 37 9.43 4.17 -15.21
C PRO A 37 8.01 4.74 -15.11
N GLU A 38 7.41 5.14 -16.24
CA GLU A 38 6.04 5.65 -16.30
C GLU A 38 4.98 4.60 -15.93
N SER A 39 5.29 3.30 -16.07
CA SER A 39 4.39 2.24 -15.61
C SER A 39 4.34 2.11 -14.07
N ALA A 40 5.24 2.78 -13.34
CA ALA A 40 5.28 2.78 -11.89
C ALA A 40 4.39 3.84 -11.21
N ILE A 41 3.55 4.55 -11.98
CA ILE A 41 2.57 5.51 -11.46
C ILE A 41 1.46 4.77 -10.70
N CYS A 42 0.94 5.37 -9.63
CA CYS A 42 -0.16 4.84 -8.83
C CYS A 42 -1.39 4.49 -9.67
N ALA A 43 -1.86 3.25 -9.55
CA ALA A 43 -3.05 2.77 -10.25
C ALA A 43 -4.34 3.46 -9.78
N ILE A 44 -4.33 4.04 -8.58
CA ILE A 44 -5.52 4.63 -7.94
C ILE A 44 -5.68 6.10 -8.34
N CYS A 45 -4.65 6.92 -8.12
CA CYS A 45 -4.74 8.37 -8.37
C CYS A 45 -4.12 8.80 -9.71
N GLY A 46 -3.18 8.05 -10.28
CA GLY A 46 -2.49 8.44 -11.50
C GLY A 46 -1.50 9.61 -11.37
N LEU A 47 -1.24 10.13 -10.16
CA LEU A 47 -0.50 11.40 -9.97
C LEU A 47 0.97 11.22 -9.60
N SER A 48 1.32 10.19 -8.83
CA SER A 48 2.68 9.96 -8.35
C SER A 48 3.03 8.47 -8.36
N GLY A 49 4.29 8.15 -8.13
CA GLY A 49 4.76 6.76 -8.08
C GLY A 49 4.05 5.92 -7.01
N GLU A 50 3.82 4.65 -7.33
CA GLU A 50 3.14 3.70 -6.45
C GLU A 50 4.11 3.02 -5.46
N SER A 51 4.28 3.63 -4.28
CA SER A 51 4.92 3.00 -3.12
C SER A 51 3.89 2.41 -2.15
N SER A 52 4.31 1.59 -1.18
CA SER A 52 3.43 1.18 -0.07
C SER A 52 2.84 2.38 0.69
N VAL A 53 3.67 3.38 0.98
CA VAL A 53 3.27 4.59 1.70
C VAL A 53 2.26 5.40 0.89
N HIS A 54 2.51 5.57 -0.40
CA HIS A 54 1.56 6.29 -1.25
C HIS A 54 0.24 5.52 -1.35
N LEU A 55 0.29 4.23 -1.68
CA LEU A 55 -0.90 3.42 -1.90
C LEU A 55 -1.79 3.32 -0.66
N PHE A 56 -1.22 3.28 0.55
CA PHE A 56 -2.00 3.11 1.78
C PHE A 56 -2.18 4.38 2.60
N ILE A 57 -1.31 5.40 2.53
CA ILE A 57 -1.35 6.52 3.47
C ILE A 57 -1.55 7.86 2.76
N SER A 58 -0.72 8.17 1.77
CA SER A 58 -0.66 9.52 1.19
C SER A 58 -1.34 9.70 -0.17
N CYS A 59 -1.90 8.64 -0.75
CA CYS A 59 -2.70 8.75 -1.97
C CYS A 59 -3.92 9.64 -1.71
N PRO A 60 -4.18 10.68 -2.52
CA PRO A 60 -5.28 11.61 -2.28
C PRO A 60 -6.66 10.97 -2.41
N VAL A 61 -6.75 9.79 -3.03
CA VAL A 61 -7.98 9.00 -3.09
C VAL A 61 -8.16 8.15 -1.83
N VAL A 62 -7.08 7.68 -1.21
CA VAL A 62 -7.09 6.76 -0.06
C VAL A 62 -7.05 7.50 1.28
N SER A 63 -6.28 8.59 1.38
CA SER A 63 -6.14 9.35 2.63
C SER A 63 -7.46 9.84 3.23
N PRO A 64 -8.51 10.24 2.46
CA PRO A 64 -9.82 10.59 3.02
C PRO A 64 -10.51 9.44 3.77
N VAL A 65 -10.25 8.19 3.38
CA VAL A 65 -10.78 7.01 4.07
C VAL A 65 -10.17 6.92 5.47
N TRP A 66 -8.86 7.14 5.60
CA TRP A 66 -8.20 7.12 6.91
C TRP A 66 -8.64 8.28 7.80
N TYR A 67 -8.83 9.48 7.25
CA TYR A 67 -9.40 10.58 8.01
C TYR A 67 -10.80 10.22 8.54
N SER A 68 -11.63 9.62 7.69
CA SER A 68 -12.98 9.19 8.08
C SER A 68 -12.95 8.11 9.17
N VAL A 69 -12.07 7.11 9.04
CA VAL A 69 -11.88 6.07 10.06
C VAL A 69 -11.36 6.67 11.37
N SER A 70 -10.38 7.59 11.30
CA SER A 70 -9.81 8.24 12.48
C SER A 70 -10.80 9.16 13.20
N TYR A 71 -11.76 9.74 12.46
CA TYR A 71 -12.84 10.54 13.02
C TYR A 71 -13.91 9.67 13.69
N TRP A 72 -14.09 8.44 13.21
CA TRP A 72 -15.03 7.47 13.75
C TRP A 72 -14.58 6.79 15.05
N LEU A 73 -13.27 6.72 15.27
CA LEU A 73 -12.64 6.13 16.46
C LEU A 73 -12.60 7.15 17.62
#